data_AF-A0A852C2M2-F1
#
_entry.id   AF-A0A852C2M2-F1
#
_cell.length_a   1.000
_cell.length_b   1.000
_cell.length_c   1.000
_cell.angle_alpha   90.00
_cell.angle_beta   90.00
_cell.angle_gamma   90.00
#
_symmetry.space_group_name_H-M   'P 1'
#
loop_
_entity.id
_entity.type
_entity.pdbx_description
1 polymer ?
#
loop_
_entity_poly.entity_id
_entity_poly.type
_entity_poly.pdbx_seq_one_letter_code
_entity_poly.pdbx_strand_id
1 'polypeptide(L)'
;FLDANDASRRRSYPLVVASLALAAPSVPDPQLQRQLLQLCTEVQGGCHPSLAQLCALRALFSASPLALSKLQVSHVRALSQVLFLTPHLPGFLLRRRLQSHLLELGHLDRALLGMGLAQLSQEELRAACYLRGLNSTQLGTAQCRAWLEQWLRLSCKLQASEASLLANSMVLLSLNYCQAKD
;
A
#
# COMPACT_ATOMS: atom_id res chain seq x y z
N PHE A 1 -3.01 -19.56 10.71
CA PHE A 1 -3.06 -18.18 11.27
C PHE A 1 -2.88 -17.13 10.17
N LEU A 2 -1.79 -17.19 9.39
CA LEU A 2 -1.54 -16.23 8.30
C LEU A 2 -2.63 -16.20 7.21
N ASP A 3 -3.20 -17.35 6.85
CA ASP A 3 -4.23 -17.44 5.78
C ASP A 3 -5.58 -16.81 6.16
N ALA A 4 -6.03 -16.96 7.42
CA ALA A 4 -7.27 -16.35 7.90
C ALA A 4 -7.16 -14.82 7.95
N ASN A 5 -6.01 -14.32 8.40
CA ASN A 5 -5.70 -12.89 8.39
C ASN A 5 -5.58 -12.37 6.94
N ASP A 6 -4.98 -13.14 6.02
CA ASP A 6 -4.90 -12.75 4.62
C ASP A 6 -6.27 -12.64 3.96
N ALA A 7 -7.18 -13.58 4.21
CA ALA A 7 -8.54 -13.53 3.68
C ALA A 7 -9.29 -12.27 4.16
N SER A 8 -9.12 -11.89 5.43
CA SER A 8 -9.68 -10.65 5.98
C SER A 8 -9.08 -9.42 5.30
N ARG A 9 -7.75 -9.34 5.20
CA ARG A 9 -7.01 -8.26 4.54
C ARG A 9 -7.43 -8.08 3.07
N ARG A 10 -7.55 -9.19 2.33
CA ARG A 10 -7.94 -9.18 0.91
C ARG A 10 -9.35 -8.67 0.67
N ARG A 11 -10.30 -8.87 1.59
CA ARG A 11 -11.65 -8.29 1.48
C ARG A 11 -11.64 -6.77 1.48
N SER A 12 -10.63 -6.14 2.07
CA SER A 12 -10.49 -4.68 2.10
C SER A 12 -9.84 -4.10 0.84
N TYR A 13 -9.16 -4.90 0.01
CA TYR A 13 -8.41 -4.40 -1.16
C TYR A 13 -9.31 -3.72 -2.19
N PRO A 14 -10.44 -4.31 -2.63
CA PRO A 14 -11.34 -3.65 -3.56
C PRO A 14 -11.90 -2.32 -3.02
N LEU A 15 -12.15 -2.23 -1.71
CA LEU A 15 -12.63 -1.00 -1.07
C LEU A 15 -11.61 0.13 -1.13
N VAL A 16 -10.32 -0.20 -0.96
CA VAL A 16 -9.23 0.78 -1.07
C VAL A 16 -9.12 1.31 -2.50
N VAL A 17 -9.11 0.43 -3.50
CA VAL A 17 -9.02 0.85 -4.91
C VAL A 17 -10.26 1.64 -5.33
N ALA A 18 -11.46 1.20 -4.93
CA ALA A 18 -12.69 1.95 -5.18
C ALA A 18 -12.67 3.34 -4.52
N SER A 19 -12.15 3.45 -3.29
CA SER A 19 -12.03 4.75 -2.60
C SER A 19 -11.10 5.72 -3.33
N LEU A 20 -10.00 5.23 -3.91
CA LEU A 20 -9.11 6.04 -4.75
C LEU A 20 -9.82 6.54 -6.02
N ALA A 21 -10.54 5.66 -6.71
CA ALA A 21 -11.31 6.03 -7.90
C ALA A 21 -12.41 7.05 -7.58
N LEU A 22 -13.12 6.89 -6.46
CA LEU A 22 -14.15 7.83 -5.99
C LEU A 22 -13.58 9.20 -5.58
N ALA A 23 -12.32 9.26 -5.15
CA ALA A 23 -11.66 10.52 -4.81
C ALA A 23 -11.11 11.25 -6.04
N ALA A 24 -10.91 10.56 -7.16
CA ALA A 24 -10.31 11.14 -8.36
C ALA A 24 -11.04 12.38 -8.93
N PRO A 25 -12.39 12.47 -8.95
CA PRO A 25 -13.08 13.70 -9.36
C PRO A 25 -12.75 14.94 -8.52
N SER A 26 -12.22 14.77 -7.31
CA SER A 26 -11.82 15.87 -6.43
C SER A 26 -10.37 16.32 -6.65
N VAL A 27 -9.65 15.71 -7.59
CA VAL A 27 -8.26 16.07 -7.94
C VAL A 27 -8.28 17.28 -8.87
N PRO A 28 -7.67 18.43 -8.50
CA PRO A 28 -7.74 19.65 -9.31
C PRO A 28 -6.93 19.58 -10.62
N ASP A 29 -5.81 18.86 -10.61
CA ASP A 29 -4.93 18.70 -11.77
C ASP A 29 -5.51 17.64 -12.72
N PRO A 30 -5.92 18.00 -13.95
CA PRO A 30 -6.54 17.05 -14.89
C PRO A 30 -5.60 15.93 -15.35
N GLN A 31 -4.29 16.18 -15.40
CA GLN A 31 -3.30 15.18 -15.77
C GLN A 31 -3.15 14.16 -14.64
N LEU A 32 -2.95 14.63 -13.40
CA LEU A 32 -2.84 13.74 -12.23
C LEU A 32 -4.16 12.99 -11.96
N GLN A 33 -5.31 13.63 -12.20
CA GLN A 33 -6.62 12.99 -12.14
C GLN A 33 -6.70 11.81 -13.12
N ARG A 34 -6.33 12.03 -14.38
CA ARG A 34 -6.33 10.98 -15.41
C ARG A 34 -5.38 9.84 -15.06
N GLN A 35 -4.17 10.17 -14.58
CA GLN A 35 -3.19 9.17 -14.15
C GLN A 35 -3.69 8.33 -12.97
N LEU A 36 -4.36 8.94 -11.99
CA LEU A 36 -4.97 8.22 -10.86
C LEU A 36 -6.09 7.29 -11.32
N LEU A 37 -6.98 7.75 -12.19
CA LEU A 37 -8.06 6.91 -12.75
C LEU A 37 -7.48 5.75 -13.56
N GLN A 38 -6.50 6.02 -14.42
CA GLN A 38 -5.82 5.00 -15.21
C GLN A 38 -5.19 3.94 -14.31
N LEU A 39 -4.45 4.35 -13.27
CA LEU A 39 -3.87 3.42 -12.30
C LEU A 39 -4.95 2.53 -11.65
N CYS A 40 -6.07 3.13 -11.21
CA CYS A 40 -7.17 2.37 -10.61
C CYS A 40 -7.76 1.36 -11.60
N THR A 41 -8.02 1.77 -12.85
CA THR A 41 -8.57 0.89 -13.89
C THR A 41 -7.62 -0.26 -14.24
N GLU A 42 -6.32 0.02 -14.41
CA GLU A 42 -5.30 -1.00 -14.68
C GLU A 42 -5.23 -2.02 -13.54
N VAL A 43 -5.17 -1.55 -12.29
CA VAL A 43 -5.14 -2.42 -11.12
C VAL A 43 -6.44 -3.22 -10.98
N GLN A 44 -7.61 -2.63 -11.26
CA GLN A 44 -8.87 -3.38 -11.30
C GLN A 44 -8.90 -4.42 -12.42
N GLY A 45 -8.22 -4.15 -13.53
CA GLY A 45 -8.04 -5.06 -14.66
C GLY A 45 -6.96 -6.14 -14.46
N GLY A 46 -6.36 -6.24 -13.27
CA GLY A 46 -5.36 -7.27 -12.95
C GLY A 46 -3.91 -6.85 -13.21
N CYS A 47 -3.64 -5.59 -13.58
CA CYS A 47 -2.28 -5.14 -13.82
C CYS A 47 -1.53 -4.88 -12.49
N HIS A 48 -0.24 -5.22 -12.46
CA HIS A 48 0.65 -4.84 -11.37
C HIS A 48 1.28 -3.47 -11.67
N PRO A 49 1.11 -2.45 -10.80
CA PRO A 49 1.55 -1.10 -11.12
C PRO A 49 3.06 -0.97 -11.01
N SER A 50 3.63 -0.15 -11.90
CA SER A 50 5.05 0.20 -11.87
C SER A 50 5.36 1.20 -10.76
N LEU A 51 6.62 1.20 -10.30
CA LEU A 51 7.10 2.21 -9.35
C LEU A 51 6.96 3.63 -9.90
N ALA A 52 7.19 3.83 -11.20
CA ALA A 52 7.10 5.14 -11.85
C ALA A 52 5.67 5.71 -11.78
N GLN A 53 4.65 4.88 -12.02
CA GLN A 53 3.25 5.28 -11.89
C GLN A 53 2.91 5.75 -10.47
N LEU A 54 3.35 5.01 -9.45
CA LEU A 54 3.12 5.38 -8.04
C LEU A 54 3.87 6.65 -7.67
N CYS A 55 5.12 6.80 -8.12
CA CYS A 55 5.92 7.99 -7.86
C CYS A 55 5.35 9.25 -8.53
N ALA A 56 4.74 9.13 -9.71
CA ALA A 56 4.12 10.27 -10.41
C ALA A 56 2.94 10.88 -9.63
N LEU A 57 2.23 10.07 -8.83
CA LEU A 57 1.05 10.50 -8.09
C LEU A 57 1.35 11.07 -6.70
N ARG A 58 2.60 11.08 -6.26
CA ARG A 58 3.05 11.50 -4.92
C ARG A 58 2.43 12.81 -4.44
N ALA A 59 2.41 13.83 -5.29
CA ALA A 59 1.88 15.14 -4.97
C ALA A 59 0.41 15.08 -4.51
N LEU A 60 -0.40 14.18 -5.06
CA LEU A 60 -1.80 14.00 -4.68
C LEU A 60 -1.97 13.59 -3.22
N PHE A 61 -1.03 12.81 -2.69
CA PHE A 61 -1.10 12.25 -1.35
C PHE A 61 -0.47 13.15 -0.27
N SER A 62 0.18 14.24 -0.65
CA SER A 62 0.70 15.24 0.29
C SER A 62 -0.37 16.26 0.72
N ALA A 63 -1.45 16.42 -0.06
CA ALA A 63 -2.49 17.42 0.17
C ALA A 63 -3.90 16.86 -0.13
N SER A 64 -4.92 17.71 -0.06
CA SER A 64 -6.28 17.33 -0.45
C SER A 64 -6.32 16.90 -1.93
N PRO A 65 -7.06 15.83 -2.30
CA PRO A 65 -7.97 15.05 -1.47
C PRO A 65 -7.35 13.81 -0.80
N LEU A 66 -6.13 13.39 -1.18
CA LEU A 66 -5.59 12.07 -0.80
C LEU A 66 -4.64 12.08 0.40
N ALA A 67 -4.33 13.24 0.97
CA ALA A 67 -3.61 13.32 2.24
C ALA A 67 -4.34 12.52 3.32
N LEU A 68 -3.58 11.84 4.18
CA LEU A 68 -4.13 10.99 5.23
C LEU A 68 -5.16 11.71 6.13
N SER A 69 -4.93 13.00 6.39
CA SER A 69 -5.84 13.86 7.16
C SER A 69 -7.15 14.21 6.45
N LYS A 70 -7.19 14.10 5.11
CA LYS A 70 -8.31 14.45 4.23
C LYS A 70 -9.09 13.23 3.72
N LEU A 71 -8.51 12.03 3.80
CA LEU A 71 -9.19 10.80 3.40
C LEU A 71 -10.53 10.63 4.11
N GLN A 72 -11.52 10.13 3.36
CA GLN A 72 -12.81 9.72 3.91
C GLN A 72 -12.61 8.64 4.98
N VAL A 73 -13.46 8.66 6.02
CA VAL A 73 -13.31 7.72 7.15
C VAL A 73 -13.46 6.27 6.70
N SER A 74 -14.31 6.00 5.69
CA SER A 74 -14.44 4.68 5.07
C SER A 74 -13.11 4.18 4.47
N HIS A 75 -12.38 5.04 3.77
CA HIS A 75 -11.08 4.72 3.18
C HIS A 75 -10.03 4.46 4.26
N VAL A 76 -9.97 5.33 5.28
CA VAL A 76 -9.08 5.13 6.44
C VAL A 76 -9.39 3.80 7.14
N ARG A 77 -10.66 3.45 7.28
CA ARG A 77 -11.08 2.17 7.89
C ARG A 77 -10.65 0.97 7.05
N ALA A 78 -10.79 1.04 5.73
CA ALA A 78 -10.33 -0.01 4.83
C ALA A 78 -8.80 -0.19 4.92
N LEU A 79 -8.03 0.90 4.90
CA LEU A 79 -6.57 0.86 5.10
C LEU A 79 -6.18 0.34 6.49
N SER A 80 -6.94 0.68 7.52
CA SER A 80 -6.73 0.18 8.89
C SER A 80 -6.91 -1.34 8.96
N GLN A 81 -7.91 -1.90 8.27
CA GLN A 81 -8.13 -3.35 8.18
C GLN A 81 -7.00 -4.06 7.45
N VAL A 82 -6.45 -3.44 6.38
CA VAL A 82 -5.30 -4.00 5.65
C VAL A 82 -4.08 -4.20 6.55
N LEU A 83 -3.92 -3.31 7.52
CA LEU A 83 -2.84 -3.30 8.52
C LEU A 83 -3.22 -3.97 9.84
N PHE A 84 -4.35 -4.69 9.88
CA PHE A 84 -4.86 -5.37 11.09
C PHE A 84 -5.07 -4.44 12.30
N LEU A 85 -5.29 -3.15 12.06
CA LEU A 85 -5.61 -2.16 13.09
C LEU A 85 -7.10 -2.20 13.42
N THR A 86 -7.46 -1.93 14.68
CA THR A 86 -8.86 -1.90 15.16
C THR A 86 -9.71 -0.88 14.38
N PRO A 87 -10.67 -1.30 13.54
CA PRO A 87 -11.38 -0.39 12.60
C PRO A 87 -12.58 0.35 13.21
N HIS A 88 -12.96 -0.01 14.44
CA HIS A 88 -14.17 0.50 15.13
C HIS A 88 -13.93 1.75 15.98
N LEU A 89 -12.78 2.40 15.81
CA LEU A 89 -12.46 3.64 16.53
C LEU A 89 -13.07 4.87 15.84
N PRO A 90 -13.27 5.98 16.58
CA PRO A 90 -13.53 7.28 15.99
C PRO A 90 -12.52 7.66 14.90
N GLY A 91 -12.97 8.34 13.86
CA GLY A 91 -12.17 8.58 12.65
C GLY A 91 -10.85 9.33 12.88
N PHE A 92 -10.77 10.21 13.87
CA PHE A 92 -9.51 10.89 14.22
C PHE A 92 -8.50 9.95 14.88
N LEU A 93 -8.96 9.01 15.72
CA LEU A 93 -8.10 7.99 16.34
C LEU A 93 -7.62 6.97 15.32
N LEU A 94 -8.49 6.56 14.38
CA LEU A 94 -8.09 5.70 13.26
C LEU A 94 -6.95 6.33 12.46
N ARG A 95 -7.08 7.61 12.07
CA ARG A 95 -6.04 8.32 11.33
C ARG A 95 -4.73 8.41 12.11
N ARG A 96 -4.79 8.75 13.40
CA ARG A 96 -3.59 8.80 14.26
C ARG A 96 -2.89 7.45 14.36
N ARG A 97 -3.64 6.36 14.64
CA ARG A 97 -3.08 5.01 14.71
C ARG A 97 -2.47 4.57 13.38
N LEU A 98 -3.18 4.80 12.28
CA LEU A 98 -2.69 4.50 10.95
C LEU A 98 -1.40 5.28 10.65
N GLN A 99 -1.36 6.58 10.96
CA GLN A 99 -0.18 7.41 10.78
C GLN A 99 1.02 6.89 11.60
N SER A 100 0.83 6.62 12.90
CA SER A 100 1.89 6.08 13.75
C SER A 100 2.44 4.76 13.21
N HIS A 101 1.55 3.85 12.80
CA HIS A 101 1.97 2.56 12.27
C HIS A 101 2.72 2.67 10.93
N LEU A 102 2.31 3.58 10.05
CA LEU A 102 3.01 3.83 8.79
C LEU A 102 4.39 4.48 9.00
N LEU A 103 4.53 5.32 10.03
CA LEU A 103 5.83 5.88 10.42
C LEU A 103 6.77 4.78 10.92
N GLU A 104 6.29 3.90 11.81
CA GLU A 104 7.04 2.72 12.27
C GLU A 104 7.47 1.84 11.10
N LEU A 105 6.53 1.52 10.19
CA LEU A 105 6.83 0.73 8.98
C LEU A 105 7.91 1.40 8.11
N GLY A 106 7.85 2.72 7.93
CA GLY A 106 8.86 3.47 7.20
C GLY A 106 10.24 3.46 7.87
N HIS A 107 10.31 3.45 9.20
CA HIS A 107 11.58 3.27 9.92
C HIS A 107 12.14 1.86 9.73
N LEU A 108 11.28 0.84 9.84
CA LEU A 108 11.66 -0.55 9.56
C LEU A 108 12.16 -0.73 8.12
N ASP A 109 11.52 -0.07 7.15
CA ASP A 109 11.94 -0.11 5.75
C ASP A 109 13.32 0.48 5.52
N ARG A 110 13.63 1.65 6.11
CA ARG A 110 14.95 2.26 5.99
C ARG A 110 16.04 1.41 6.64
N ALA A 111 15.76 0.85 7.81
CA ALA A 111 16.67 -0.08 8.48
C ALA A 111 16.92 -1.33 7.61
N LEU A 112 15.84 -1.89 7.04
CA LEU A 112 15.93 -3.06 6.17
C LEU A 112 16.72 -2.79 4.89
N LEU A 113 16.51 -1.62 4.27
CA LEU A 113 17.29 -1.20 3.10
C LEU A 113 18.78 -1.06 3.43
N GLY A 114 19.11 -0.54 4.62
CA GLY A 114 20.50 -0.38 5.09
C GLY A 114 21.20 -1.70 5.37
N MET A 115 20.51 -2.69 5.96
CA MET A 115 21.06 -4.03 6.17
C MET A 115 21.24 -4.80 4.86
N GLY A 116 20.33 -4.57 3.90
CA GLY A 116 20.33 -5.23 2.61
C GLY A 116 19.58 -6.56 2.63
N LEU A 117 18.76 -6.79 1.60
CA LEU A 117 17.88 -7.95 1.54
C LEU A 117 18.62 -9.29 1.40
N ALA A 118 19.89 -9.29 1.01
CA ALA A 118 20.68 -10.51 0.85
C ALA A 118 20.91 -11.23 2.19
N GLN A 119 20.81 -10.52 3.30
CA GLN A 119 21.01 -11.05 4.65
C GLN A 119 19.77 -11.75 5.22
N LEU A 120 18.60 -11.59 4.58
CA LEU A 120 17.36 -12.21 5.06
C LEU A 120 17.32 -13.70 4.71
N SER A 121 17.00 -14.50 5.71
CA SER A 121 16.50 -15.86 5.49
C SER A 121 15.20 -15.85 4.69
N GLN A 122 14.82 -17.02 4.16
CA GLN A 122 13.57 -17.16 3.42
C GLN A 122 12.34 -16.85 4.28
N GLU A 123 12.39 -17.20 5.56
CA GLU A 123 11.31 -16.94 6.53
C GLU A 123 11.18 -15.46 6.84
N GLU A 124 12.30 -14.77 7.11
CA GLU A 124 12.30 -13.32 7.32
C GLU A 124 11.84 -12.56 6.08
N LEU A 125 12.25 -13.00 4.89
CA LEU A 125 11.80 -12.42 3.63
C LEU A 125 10.27 -12.51 3.48
N ARG A 126 9.70 -13.69 3.76
CA ARG A 126 8.24 -13.91 3.73
C ARG A 126 7.52 -13.08 4.78
N ALA A 127 8.03 -13.04 6.00
CA ALA A 127 7.47 -12.21 7.08
C ALA A 127 7.51 -10.71 6.72
N ALA A 128 8.63 -10.24 6.15
CA ALA A 128 8.78 -8.86 5.70
C ALA A 128 7.77 -8.51 4.61
N CYS A 129 7.57 -9.40 3.63
CA CYS A 129 6.54 -9.25 2.59
C CYS A 129 5.14 -9.19 3.20
N TYR A 130 4.84 -10.12 4.11
CA TYR A 130 3.54 -10.22 4.77
C TYR A 130 3.17 -8.98 5.57
N LEU A 131 4.11 -8.42 6.34
CA LEU A 131 3.93 -7.19 7.10
C LEU A 131 3.53 -6.00 6.20
N ARG A 132 3.96 -6.01 4.94
CA ARG A 132 3.75 -4.93 3.97
C ARG A 132 2.57 -5.16 3.02
N GLY A 133 1.80 -6.22 3.25
CA GLY A 133 0.55 -6.49 2.52
C GLY A 133 0.62 -7.65 1.53
N LEU A 134 1.80 -8.23 1.26
CA LEU A 134 1.91 -9.32 0.30
C LEU A 134 1.62 -10.67 0.96
N ASN A 135 0.74 -11.48 0.37
CA ASN A 135 0.70 -12.90 0.75
C ASN A 135 1.79 -13.68 0.02
N SER A 136 2.84 -14.06 0.74
CA SER A 136 4.00 -14.77 0.21
C SER A 136 3.91 -16.30 0.33
N THR A 137 2.80 -16.87 0.78
CA THR A 137 2.70 -18.33 1.02
C THR A 137 2.88 -19.15 -0.25
N GLN A 138 2.38 -18.66 -1.38
CA GLN A 138 2.47 -19.31 -2.69
C GLN A 138 3.60 -18.76 -3.58
N LEU A 139 4.41 -17.83 -3.07
CA LEU A 139 5.46 -17.17 -3.84
C LEU A 139 6.83 -17.84 -3.65
N GLY A 140 7.57 -17.92 -4.76
CA GLY A 140 8.98 -18.27 -4.74
C GLY A 140 9.84 -17.17 -4.10
N THR A 141 11.01 -17.54 -3.59
CA THR A 141 11.93 -16.60 -2.93
C THR A 141 12.32 -15.41 -3.82
N ALA A 142 12.55 -15.65 -5.11
CA ALA A 142 12.88 -14.59 -6.07
C ALA A 142 11.75 -13.57 -6.25
N GLN A 143 10.49 -14.03 -6.29
CA GLN A 143 9.31 -13.16 -6.40
C GLN A 143 9.14 -12.34 -5.11
N CYS A 144 9.23 -12.97 -3.94
CA CYS A 144 9.19 -12.23 -2.66
C CYS A 144 10.27 -11.14 -2.60
N ARG A 145 11.50 -11.47 -3.05
CA ARG A 145 12.61 -10.52 -3.09
C ARG A 145 12.33 -9.36 -4.04
N ALA A 146 11.93 -9.64 -5.28
CA ALA A 146 11.62 -8.61 -6.27
C ALA A 146 10.50 -7.68 -5.80
N TRP A 147 9.45 -8.22 -5.18
CA TRP A 147 8.38 -7.43 -4.59
C TRP A 147 8.88 -6.51 -3.48
N LEU A 148 9.65 -7.07 -2.54
CA LEU A 148 10.15 -6.33 -1.40
C LEU A 148 11.15 -5.24 -1.82
N GLU A 149 11.97 -5.50 -2.85
CA GLU A 149 12.80 -4.48 -3.47
C GLU A 149 11.97 -3.33 -4.06
N GLN A 150 10.90 -3.65 -4.80
CA GLN A 150 10.01 -2.62 -5.34
C GLN A 150 9.33 -1.82 -4.21
N TRP A 151 8.85 -2.50 -3.18
CA TRP A 151 8.28 -1.87 -1.99
C TRP A 151 9.27 -0.89 -1.35
N LEU A 152 10.49 -1.34 -1.04
CA LEU A 152 11.49 -0.52 -0.35
C LEU A 152 11.92 0.69 -1.19
N ARG A 153 12.04 0.52 -2.52
CA ARG A 153 12.32 1.62 -3.45
C ARG A 153 11.23 2.69 -3.45
N LEU A 154 9.98 2.32 -3.17
CA LEU A 154 8.89 3.26 -2.97
C LEU A 154 8.92 3.86 -1.57
N SER A 155 8.79 3.01 -0.54
CA SER A 155 8.54 3.45 0.83
C SER A 155 9.66 4.33 1.40
N CYS A 156 10.92 4.04 1.06
CA CYS A 156 12.05 4.83 1.51
C CYS A 156 12.15 6.21 0.81
N LYS A 157 11.47 6.41 -0.32
CA LYS A 157 11.40 7.71 -1.02
C LYS A 157 10.27 8.62 -0.51
N LEU A 158 9.27 8.04 0.16
CA LEU A 158 8.09 8.77 0.61
C LEU A 158 8.39 9.60 1.87
N GLN A 159 7.80 10.79 1.90
CA GLN A 159 7.79 11.69 3.05
C GLN A 159 6.63 11.36 4.00
N ALA A 160 6.70 11.85 5.23
CA ALA A 160 5.63 11.64 6.21
C ALA A 160 4.28 12.23 5.77
N SER A 161 4.29 13.33 4.99
CA SER A 161 3.10 13.92 4.38
C SER A 161 2.41 12.97 3.39
N GLU A 162 3.16 12.06 2.77
CA GLU A 162 2.71 11.11 1.76
C GLU A 162 2.34 9.74 2.35
N ALA A 163 2.16 9.65 3.67
CA ALA A 163 1.90 8.37 4.36
C ALA A 163 0.66 7.63 3.81
N SER A 164 -0.36 8.34 3.33
CA SER A 164 -1.51 7.72 2.68
C SER A 164 -1.13 7.02 1.37
N LEU A 165 -0.12 7.51 0.61
CA LEU A 165 0.38 6.77 -0.55
C LEU A 165 0.99 5.44 -0.12
N LEU A 166 1.82 5.44 0.93
CA LEU A 166 2.42 4.22 1.48
C LEU A 166 1.35 3.19 1.84
N ALA A 167 0.29 3.62 2.54
CA ALA A 167 -0.82 2.76 2.92
C ALA A 167 -1.58 2.20 1.71
N ASN A 168 -1.88 3.05 0.71
CA ASN A 168 -2.55 2.61 -0.51
C ASN A 168 -1.67 1.66 -1.33
N SER A 169 -0.35 1.90 -1.37
CA SER A 169 0.60 1.07 -2.09
C SER A 169 0.72 -0.35 -1.53
N MET A 170 0.40 -0.59 -0.26
CA MET A 170 0.29 -1.95 0.28
C MET A 170 -0.74 -2.77 -0.50
N VAL A 171 -1.85 -2.14 -0.88
CA VAL A 171 -2.90 -2.77 -1.68
C VAL A 171 -2.50 -2.81 -3.15
N LEU A 172 -2.12 -1.66 -3.71
CA LEU A 172 -1.85 -1.52 -5.15
C LEU A 172 -0.73 -2.45 -5.62
N LEU A 173 0.32 -2.64 -4.82
CA LEU A 173 1.43 -3.54 -5.15
C LEU A 173 1.16 -5.01 -4.81
N SER A 174 0.17 -5.32 -3.98
CA SER A 174 -0.07 -6.72 -3.52
C SER A 174 -1.26 -7.38 -4.19
N LEU A 175 -2.23 -6.60 -4.70
CA LEU A 175 -3.49 -7.12 -5.22
C LEU A 175 -3.28 -8.09 -6.40
N ASN A 176 -2.40 -7.72 -7.34
CA ASN A 176 -2.20 -8.46 -8.59
C ASN A 176 -0.82 -9.10 -8.74
N TYR A 177 0.04 -9.04 -7.72
CA TYR A 177 1.43 -9.50 -7.83
C TYR A 177 1.58 -11.01 -8.15
N CYS A 178 0.51 -11.79 -7.96
CA CYS A 178 0.49 -13.23 -8.22
C CYS A 178 -0.62 -13.65 -9.21
N GLN A 179 -1.23 -12.70 -9.92
CA GLN A 179 -2.30 -12.98 -10.90
C GLN A 179 -1.85 -12.90 -12.36
N ALA A 180 -0.56 -12.63 -12.61
CA ALA A 180 0.01 -12.85 -13.93
C ALA A 180 0.05 -14.37 -14.17
N LYS A 181 -1.04 -14.88 -14.73
CA LYS A 181 -1.03 -16.14 -15.47
C LYS A 181 -0.03 -15.96 -16.60
N ASP A 182 0.97 -16.84 -16.64
CA ASP A 182 1.63 -17.18 -17.89
C ASP A 182 0.59 -17.62 -18.94
#